data_AF-A0A9P6M2T0-F1
#
_entry.id   AF-A0A9P6M2T0-F1
#
_cell.length_a   1.000
_cell.length_b   1.000
_cell.length_c   1.000
_cell.angle_alpha   90.00
_cell.angle_beta   90.00
_cell.angle_gamma   90.00
#
_symmetry.space_group_name_H-M   'P 1'
#
loop_
_entity.id
_entity.type
_entity.pdbx_description
1 polymer ?
#
loop_
_entity_poly.entity_id
_entity_poly.type
_entity_poly.pdbx_seq_one_letter_code
_entity_poly.pdbx_strand_id
1 'polypeptide(L)'
;MSSQQDPEFLTNPVLTWTEFPDFAAIKPEHVVPAMKALVEYIEKTFVGRSQNFTPTWEGTMGMTQDLQDDLERAAGVITHLSMVNDSTELRKAIEIMQPMIVKISLQMGQSLKLYDALVKMQDNKQTWDALDKEQQRIRFNEIQERKAQLILKFSNNVQDATKAYTKVITDKAELEGCPESLVTGMAKHAQTRGHGDGNIETGPWVVTLDAPTYVPFMMNCKNRDLREVVYRANIKKASEGDQDNEPIINEMLNLRREEAAMLGFSSFGALSLSKKMASNVETATDVLNRLYEATLPAAKLELDELTAFAKDRLNQPTPLQPWDTTFVSEEFRKDRFMYSADQISEYLAFPRVMDTLFEVAKDNFGIHVSEMDPAEQERVGITTWNKDVKIYKVQDDEPQKKLLAYF
;
A
#
# COMPACT_ATOMS: atom_id res chain seq x y z
N MET A 1 21.46 -21.74 19.94
CA MET A 1 22.38 -21.08 19.02
C MET A 1 22.08 -19.62 19.20
N SER A 2 23.06 -18.88 19.72
CA SER A 2 22.99 -17.42 19.72
C SER A 2 22.84 -16.97 18.26
N SER A 3 22.15 -15.87 17.98
CA SER A 3 22.10 -15.26 16.64
C SER A 3 23.51 -15.08 16.04
N GLN A 4 24.54 -15.00 16.90
CA GLN A 4 25.96 -14.91 16.53
C GLN A 4 26.59 -16.18 15.90
N GLN A 5 25.88 -17.30 15.79
CA GLN A 5 26.44 -18.56 15.24
C GLN A 5 25.85 -18.97 13.89
N ASP A 6 24.73 -18.40 13.48
CA ASP A 6 24.12 -18.70 12.20
C ASP A 6 24.68 -17.73 11.13
N PRO A 7 25.29 -18.24 10.04
CA PRO A 7 25.87 -17.39 8.99
C PRO A 7 24.91 -16.34 8.43
N GLU A 8 23.61 -16.60 8.40
CA GLU A 8 22.62 -15.66 7.86
C GLU A 8 22.62 -14.33 8.62
N PHE A 9 22.78 -14.35 9.94
CA PHE A 9 22.85 -13.14 10.77
C PHE A 9 24.17 -12.38 10.64
N LEU A 10 25.17 -12.95 9.95
CA LEU A 10 26.48 -12.34 9.73
C LEU A 10 26.64 -11.82 8.31
N THR A 11 25.98 -12.44 7.33
CA THR A 11 26.21 -12.13 5.91
C THR A 11 24.96 -11.77 5.10
N ASN A 12 23.76 -12.07 5.58
CA ASN A 12 22.55 -11.83 4.78
C ASN A 12 22.06 -10.38 4.90
N PRO A 13 22.00 -9.61 3.79
CA PRO A 13 21.66 -8.18 3.84
C PRO A 13 20.22 -7.89 4.29
N VAL A 14 19.34 -8.90 4.36
CA VAL A 14 18.00 -8.75 4.97
C VAL A 14 18.10 -8.61 6.50
N LEU A 15 19.13 -9.21 7.12
CA LEU A 15 19.30 -9.28 8.58
C LEU A 15 20.46 -8.45 9.12
N THR A 16 21.48 -8.13 8.30
CA THR A 16 22.77 -7.59 8.77
C THR A 16 22.84 -6.07 8.85
N TRP A 17 21.73 -5.36 8.68
CA TRP A 17 21.70 -3.90 8.74
C TRP A 17 21.36 -3.39 10.15
N THR A 18 21.95 -2.25 10.51
CA THR A 18 21.75 -1.59 11.82
C THR A 18 20.76 -0.45 11.71
N GLU A 19 21.16 0.64 11.09
CA GLU A 19 20.34 1.86 10.98
C GLU A 19 19.52 1.89 9.69
N PHE A 20 20.14 1.59 8.54
CA PHE A 20 19.48 1.62 7.23
C PHE A 20 19.65 0.30 6.49
N PRO A 21 18.58 -0.26 5.88
CA PRO A 21 18.69 -1.42 5.01
C PRO A 21 19.60 -1.12 3.80
N ASP A 22 20.46 -2.07 3.45
CA ASP A 22 21.21 -2.00 2.20
C ASP A 22 20.33 -2.51 1.05
N PHE A 23 19.42 -1.65 0.58
CA PHE A 23 18.49 -1.96 -0.51
C PHE A 23 19.18 -2.39 -1.80
N ALA A 24 20.40 -1.90 -2.07
CA ALA A 24 21.17 -2.30 -3.25
C ALA A 24 21.71 -3.74 -3.14
N ALA A 25 22.00 -4.22 -1.93
CA ALA A 25 22.47 -5.58 -1.69
C ALA A 25 21.35 -6.61 -1.56
N ILE A 26 20.13 -6.20 -1.19
CA ILE A 26 19.01 -7.12 -1.01
C ILE A 26 18.51 -7.63 -2.36
N LYS A 27 18.47 -8.95 -2.50
CA LYS A 27 18.02 -9.66 -3.70
C LYS A 27 17.02 -10.75 -3.34
N PRO A 28 16.16 -11.19 -4.28
CA PRO A 28 15.18 -12.24 -4.02
C PRO A 28 15.75 -13.52 -3.40
N GLU A 29 16.95 -13.93 -3.81
CA GLU A 29 17.64 -15.13 -3.28
C GLU A 29 18.00 -15.03 -1.80
N HIS A 30 18.13 -13.82 -1.23
CA HIS A 30 18.47 -13.60 0.17
C HIS A 30 17.25 -13.78 1.11
N VAL A 31 16.03 -13.63 0.58
CA VAL A 31 14.81 -13.54 1.37
C VAL A 31 14.49 -14.84 2.12
N VAL A 32 14.41 -15.97 1.43
CA VAL A 32 14.00 -17.24 2.05
C VAL A 32 15.01 -17.73 3.09
N PRO A 33 16.34 -17.73 2.84
CA PRO A 33 17.33 -18.10 3.85
C PRO A 33 17.27 -17.22 5.10
N ALA A 34 17.23 -15.88 4.92
CA ALA A 34 17.12 -14.93 6.02
C ALA A 34 15.91 -15.21 6.91
N MET A 35 14.73 -15.33 6.30
CA MET A 35 13.49 -15.48 7.05
C MET A 35 13.41 -16.83 7.78
N LYS A 36 13.97 -17.91 7.20
CA LYS A 36 14.07 -19.20 7.90
C LYS A 36 14.94 -19.08 9.15
N ALA A 37 16.16 -18.56 9.01
CA ALA A 37 17.07 -18.40 10.13
C ALA A 37 16.48 -17.48 11.22
N LEU A 38 15.83 -16.39 10.80
CA LEU A 38 15.17 -15.45 11.70
C LEU A 38 14.01 -16.08 12.47
N VAL A 39 13.11 -16.79 11.79
CA VAL A 39 11.96 -17.45 12.43
C VAL A 39 12.41 -18.53 13.40
N GLU A 40 13.41 -19.35 13.05
CA GLU A 40 13.97 -20.36 13.95
C GLU A 40 14.62 -19.74 15.19
N TYR A 41 15.35 -18.63 15.02
CA TYR A 41 15.92 -17.85 16.11
C TYR A 41 14.83 -17.29 17.04
N ILE A 42 13.80 -16.65 16.48
CA ILE A 42 12.70 -16.06 17.23
C ILE A 42 11.94 -17.15 17.99
N GLU A 43 11.58 -18.26 17.34
CA GLU A 43 10.86 -19.37 17.98
C GLU A 43 11.63 -19.88 19.21
N LYS A 44 12.93 -20.17 19.05
CA LYS A 44 13.77 -20.66 20.13
C LYS A 44 13.91 -19.64 21.26
N THR A 45 14.14 -18.38 20.91
CA THR A 45 14.37 -17.31 21.89
C THR A 45 13.09 -17.00 22.66
N PHE A 46 11.95 -16.93 21.98
CA PHE A 46 10.65 -16.73 22.59
C PHE A 46 10.29 -17.87 23.54
N VAL A 47 10.44 -19.13 23.12
CA VAL A 47 10.17 -20.30 23.98
C VAL A 47 11.04 -20.27 25.24
N GLY A 48 12.31 -19.89 25.13
CA GLY A 48 13.21 -19.73 26.27
C GLY A 48 12.80 -18.59 27.21
N ARG A 49 12.56 -17.39 26.67
CA ARG A 49 12.15 -16.20 27.44
C ARG A 49 10.80 -16.41 28.14
N SER A 50 9.85 -17.07 27.47
CA SER A 50 8.49 -17.30 27.98
C SER A 50 8.42 -18.10 29.27
N GLN A 51 9.46 -18.86 29.62
CA GLN A 51 9.51 -19.60 30.90
C GLN A 51 9.63 -18.67 32.11
N ASN A 52 10.20 -17.49 31.92
CA ASN A 52 10.57 -16.57 32.97
C ASN A 52 9.82 -15.23 32.88
N PHE A 53 8.68 -15.20 32.19
CA PHE A 53 7.89 -13.98 32.10
C PHE A 53 7.42 -13.52 33.48
N THR A 54 7.65 -12.23 33.77
CA THR A 54 7.17 -11.56 34.98
C THR A 54 6.30 -10.38 34.60
N PRO A 55 5.28 -10.00 35.39
CA PRO A 55 4.31 -8.97 35.02
C PRO A 55 4.90 -7.55 35.14
N THR A 56 5.93 -7.29 34.35
CA THR A 56 6.65 -6.01 34.21
C THR A 56 6.92 -5.79 32.74
N TRP A 57 7.24 -4.55 32.37
CA TRP A 57 7.62 -4.23 31.00
C TRP A 57 8.86 -5.04 30.57
N GLU A 58 9.95 -4.94 31.33
CA GLU A 58 11.23 -5.59 31.04
C GLU A 58 11.11 -7.12 31.05
N GLY A 59 10.25 -7.66 31.91
CA GLY A 59 10.08 -9.09 32.11
C GLY A 59 9.08 -9.77 31.17
N THR A 60 8.32 -9.03 30.36
CA THR A 60 7.32 -9.60 29.43
C THR A 60 7.28 -8.84 28.10
N MET A 61 6.89 -7.56 28.14
CA MET A 61 6.72 -6.76 26.92
C MET A 61 8.04 -6.54 26.20
N GLY A 62 9.08 -6.03 26.88
CA GLY A 62 10.41 -5.84 26.28
C GLY A 62 11.01 -7.15 25.76
N MET A 63 10.85 -8.26 26.50
CA MET A 63 11.31 -9.58 26.05
C MET A 63 10.64 -10.07 24.76
N THR A 64 9.42 -9.60 24.47
CA THR A 64 8.65 -9.99 23.28
C THR A 64 8.85 -8.97 22.15
N GLN A 65 8.89 -7.68 22.49
CA GLN A 65 9.00 -6.57 21.54
C GLN A 65 10.28 -6.68 20.70
N ASP A 66 11.44 -6.95 21.30
CA ASP A 66 12.69 -7.09 20.53
C ASP A 66 12.57 -8.13 19.39
N LEU A 67 11.86 -9.23 19.66
CA LEU A 67 11.66 -10.31 18.68
C LEU A 67 10.64 -9.93 17.60
N GLN A 68 9.62 -9.15 17.97
CA GLN A 68 8.65 -8.60 17.03
C GLN A 68 9.31 -7.56 16.13
N ASP A 69 10.13 -6.67 16.70
CA ASP A 69 10.89 -5.65 15.98
C ASP A 69 11.84 -6.30 14.97
N ASP A 70 12.57 -7.37 15.35
CA ASP A 70 13.44 -8.10 14.42
C ASP A 70 12.65 -8.68 13.23
N LEU A 71 11.47 -9.25 13.48
CA LEU A 71 10.59 -9.79 12.45
C LEU A 71 10.03 -8.71 11.53
N GLU A 72 9.54 -7.61 12.12
CA GLU A 72 8.96 -6.47 11.41
C GLU A 72 10.01 -5.74 10.56
N ARG A 73 11.24 -5.59 11.07
CA ARG A 73 12.36 -5.01 10.34
C ARG A 73 12.66 -5.82 9.07
N ALA A 74 12.84 -7.14 9.19
CA ALA A 74 13.14 -7.99 8.05
C ALA A 74 11.96 -8.06 7.06
N ALA A 75 10.74 -8.32 7.55
CA ALA A 75 9.55 -8.43 6.70
C ALA A 75 9.15 -7.10 6.05
N GLY A 76 9.38 -5.98 6.74
CA GLY A 76 9.07 -4.63 6.29
C GLY A 76 9.87 -4.26 5.05
N VAL A 77 11.17 -4.53 5.05
CA VAL A 77 12.06 -4.26 3.89
C VAL A 77 11.65 -5.10 2.67
N ILE A 78 11.32 -6.37 2.88
CA ILE A 78 10.86 -7.28 1.82
C ILE A 78 9.51 -6.81 1.24
N THR A 79 8.57 -6.44 2.12
CA THR A 79 7.24 -5.95 1.73
C THR A 79 7.33 -4.60 1.02
N HIS A 80 8.22 -3.72 1.46
CA HIS A 80 8.48 -2.46 0.78
C HIS A 80 8.96 -2.70 -0.65
N LEU A 81 9.98 -3.56 -0.85
CA LEU A 81 10.50 -3.90 -2.18
C LEU A 81 9.43 -4.52 -3.09
N SER A 82 8.49 -5.33 -2.57
CA SER A 82 7.40 -5.88 -3.39
C SER A 82 6.37 -4.84 -3.85
N MET A 83 6.30 -3.69 -3.17
CA MET A 83 5.42 -2.59 -3.56
C MET A 83 6.08 -1.65 -4.56
N VAL A 84 7.40 -1.44 -4.49
CA VAL A 84 8.10 -0.40 -5.26
C VAL A 84 9.11 -0.93 -6.30
N ASN A 85 9.53 -2.18 -6.19
CA ASN A 85 10.51 -2.83 -7.07
C ASN A 85 10.22 -4.33 -7.24
N ASP A 86 8.98 -4.63 -7.60
CA ASP A 86 8.43 -5.99 -7.72
C ASP A 86 9.11 -6.85 -8.81
N SER A 87 9.26 -8.15 -8.54
CA SER A 87 9.76 -9.15 -9.49
C SER A 87 9.15 -10.53 -9.27
N THR A 88 9.15 -11.38 -10.31
CA THR A 88 8.63 -12.76 -10.23
C THR A 88 9.36 -13.56 -9.15
N GLU A 89 10.68 -13.37 -9.03
CA GLU A 89 11.54 -14.04 -8.07
C GLU A 89 11.22 -13.59 -6.64
N LEU A 90 11.02 -12.27 -6.44
CA LEU A 90 10.65 -11.72 -5.14
C LEU A 90 9.29 -12.22 -4.69
N ARG A 91 8.29 -12.26 -5.58
CA ARG A 91 6.95 -12.79 -5.27
C ARG A 91 7.01 -14.25 -4.81
N LYS A 92 7.76 -15.11 -5.52
CA LYS A 92 7.95 -16.51 -5.12
C LYS A 92 8.62 -16.63 -3.75
N ALA A 93 9.63 -15.80 -3.48
CA ALA A 93 10.28 -15.79 -2.18
C ALA A 93 9.30 -15.39 -1.06
N ILE A 94 8.47 -14.36 -1.31
CA ILE A 94 7.40 -13.91 -0.39
C ILE A 94 6.36 -15.00 -0.15
N GLU A 95 5.88 -15.67 -1.19
CA GLU A 95 4.94 -16.80 -1.08
C GLU A 95 5.49 -17.92 -0.18
N ILE A 96 6.79 -18.18 -0.23
CA ILE A 96 7.46 -19.19 0.61
C ILE A 96 7.61 -18.72 2.06
N MET A 97 8.01 -17.46 2.29
CA MET A 97 8.28 -16.97 3.66
C MET A 97 7.00 -16.59 4.42
N GLN A 98 5.93 -16.21 3.74
CA GLN A 98 4.72 -15.67 4.37
C GLN A 98 4.09 -16.65 5.37
N PRO A 99 3.96 -17.96 5.09
CA PRO A 99 3.49 -18.94 6.06
C PRO A 99 4.35 -18.97 7.33
N MET A 100 5.67 -18.79 7.21
CA MET A 100 6.60 -18.80 8.33
C MET A 100 6.38 -17.59 9.25
N ILE A 101 6.24 -16.40 8.66
CA ILE A 101 5.96 -15.15 9.40
C ILE A 101 4.64 -15.24 10.14
N VAL A 102 3.60 -15.75 9.48
CA VAL A 102 2.28 -15.89 10.12
C VAL A 102 2.37 -16.90 11.26
N LYS A 103 2.95 -18.08 11.02
CA LYS A 103 3.09 -19.11 12.04
C LYS A 103 3.81 -18.60 13.29
N ILE A 104 4.93 -17.89 13.16
CA ILE A 104 5.66 -17.39 14.34
C ILE A 104 4.91 -16.27 15.05
N SER A 105 4.29 -15.35 14.30
CA SER A 105 3.48 -14.26 14.87
C SER A 105 2.31 -14.80 15.70
N LEU A 106 1.69 -15.86 15.20
CA LEU A 106 0.63 -16.60 15.89
C LEU A 106 1.13 -17.34 17.12
N GLN A 107 2.23 -18.08 17.00
CA GLN A 107 2.86 -18.78 18.13
C GLN A 107 3.17 -17.82 19.29
N MET A 108 3.69 -16.62 18.98
CA MET A 108 3.94 -15.59 19.99
C MET A 108 2.63 -15.00 20.54
N GLY A 109 1.75 -14.53 19.65
CA GLY A 109 0.51 -13.84 20.03
C GLY A 109 -0.49 -14.70 20.80
N GLN A 110 -0.41 -16.03 20.70
CA GLN A 110 -1.29 -16.95 21.40
C GLN A 110 -0.59 -17.74 22.52
N SER A 111 0.61 -17.33 22.89
CA SER A 111 1.31 -17.90 24.03
C SER A 111 0.51 -17.67 25.31
N LEU A 112 0.02 -18.75 25.93
CA LEU A 112 -0.69 -18.67 27.21
C LEU A 112 0.19 -18.03 28.30
N LYS A 113 1.50 -18.25 28.26
CA LYS A 113 2.43 -17.63 29.22
C LYS A 113 2.54 -16.13 29.02
N LEU A 114 2.59 -15.67 27.77
CA LEU A 114 2.56 -14.24 27.45
C LEU A 114 1.23 -13.64 27.91
N TYR A 115 0.12 -14.28 27.55
CA TYR A 115 -1.22 -13.87 27.97
C TYR A 115 -1.34 -13.79 29.49
N ASP A 116 -0.98 -14.82 30.25
CA ASP A 116 -1.07 -14.83 31.71
C ASP A 116 -0.21 -13.73 32.35
N ALA A 117 0.97 -13.44 31.79
CA ALA A 117 1.83 -12.37 32.27
C ALA A 117 1.22 -10.99 31.99
N LEU A 118 0.68 -10.77 30.79
CA LEU A 118 -0.01 -9.54 30.41
C LEU A 118 -1.31 -9.33 31.18
N VAL A 119 -2.09 -10.39 31.38
CA VAL A 119 -3.26 -10.38 32.25
C VAL A 119 -2.85 -10.03 33.66
N LYS A 120 -1.80 -10.61 34.24
CA LYS A 120 -1.32 -10.21 35.58
C LYS A 120 -0.84 -8.76 35.63
N MET A 121 -0.28 -8.22 34.55
CA MET A 121 0.04 -6.79 34.43
C MET A 121 -1.24 -5.93 34.37
N GLN A 122 -2.27 -6.42 33.70
CA GLN A 122 -3.55 -5.73 33.50
C GLN A 122 -4.53 -5.90 34.67
N ASP A 123 -4.48 -7.02 35.40
CA ASP A 123 -5.42 -7.48 36.44
C ASP A 123 -5.24 -6.76 37.78
N ASN A 124 -4.94 -5.48 37.68
CA ASN A 124 -5.79 -4.49 38.33
C ASN A 124 -7.22 -4.46 37.69
N LYS A 125 -7.90 -5.64 37.66
CA LYS A 125 -9.29 -6.07 37.34
C LYS A 125 -9.50 -7.14 36.23
N GLN A 126 -9.93 -8.31 36.72
CA GLN A 126 -10.11 -9.66 36.17
C GLN A 126 -10.96 -9.87 34.89
N THR A 127 -10.26 -10.46 33.91
CA THR A 127 -10.42 -11.78 33.21
C THR A 127 -11.73 -12.37 32.67
N TRP A 128 -11.54 -12.96 31.48
CA TRP A 128 -12.45 -13.52 30.47
C TRP A 128 -12.20 -15.03 30.33
N ASP A 129 -13.24 -15.87 30.48
CA ASP A 129 -13.15 -17.33 30.28
C ASP A 129 -14.35 -17.86 29.49
N ALA A 130 -14.07 -18.66 28.44
CA ALA A 130 -14.40 -20.11 28.39
C ALA A 130 -14.49 -20.64 26.94
N LEU A 131 -13.40 -21.18 26.40
CA LEU A 131 -13.39 -22.09 25.24
C LEU A 131 -12.17 -23.05 25.30
N ASP A 132 -12.22 -24.23 24.68
CA ASP A 132 -11.09 -25.18 24.63
C ASP A 132 -9.92 -24.59 23.81
N LYS A 133 -8.94 -24.06 24.54
CA LYS A 133 -7.95 -23.08 24.05
C LYS A 133 -7.05 -23.64 22.96
N GLU A 134 -6.71 -24.93 23.00
CA GLU A 134 -5.73 -25.51 22.08
C GLU A 134 -6.28 -25.74 20.66
N GLN A 135 -7.53 -26.19 20.53
CA GLN A 135 -8.18 -26.39 19.22
C GLN A 135 -8.50 -25.06 18.54
N GLN A 136 -8.96 -24.08 19.32
CA GLN A 136 -9.23 -22.75 18.81
C GLN A 136 -7.97 -22.01 18.42
N ARG A 137 -6.88 -22.24 19.15
CA ARG A 137 -5.56 -21.72 18.78
C ARG A 137 -5.14 -22.22 17.40
N ILE A 138 -5.25 -23.52 17.15
CA ILE A 138 -4.91 -24.12 15.84
C ILE A 138 -5.80 -23.55 14.74
N ARG A 139 -7.12 -23.51 14.93
CA ARG A 139 -8.02 -23.00 13.90
C ARG A 139 -7.82 -21.51 13.62
N PHE A 140 -7.59 -20.72 14.66
CA PHE A 140 -7.29 -19.30 14.51
C PHE A 140 -5.99 -19.10 13.70
N ASN A 141 -5.02 -19.99 13.88
CA ASN A 141 -3.75 -19.95 13.16
C ASN A 141 -3.92 -20.21 11.67
N GLU A 142 -4.65 -21.26 11.33
CA GLU A 142 -5.02 -21.56 9.95
C GLU A 142 -5.75 -20.37 9.30
N ILE A 143 -6.66 -19.73 10.04
CA ILE A 143 -7.39 -18.56 9.55
C ILE A 143 -6.44 -17.39 9.25
N GLN A 144 -5.51 -17.05 10.14
CA GLN A 144 -4.57 -15.96 9.87
C GLN A 144 -3.63 -16.28 8.72
N GLU A 145 -3.11 -17.52 8.65
CA GLU A 145 -2.21 -17.96 7.58
C GLU A 145 -2.91 -17.84 6.23
N ARG A 146 -4.12 -18.40 6.14
CA ARG A 146 -4.91 -18.37 4.92
C ARG A 146 -5.32 -16.96 4.52
N LYS A 147 -5.75 -16.12 5.46
CA LYS A 147 -6.07 -14.72 5.18
C LYS A 147 -4.88 -13.98 4.58
N ALA A 148 -3.68 -14.15 5.13
CA ALA A 148 -2.52 -13.43 4.64
C ALA A 148 -2.04 -13.98 3.26
N GLN A 149 -2.21 -15.28 2.97
CA GLN A 149 -2.05 -15.82 1.61
C GLN A 149 -3.05 -15.19 0.63
N LEU A 150 -4.32 -15.09 1.02
CA LEU A 150 -5.38 -14.50 0.20
C LEU A 150 -5.16 -13.01 -0.05
N ILE A 151 -4.67 -12.25 0.93
CA ILE A 151 -4.32 -10.82 0.77
C ILE A 151 -3.19 -10.65 -0.26
N LEU A 152 -2.15 -11.48 -0.18
CA LEU A 152 -1.05 -11.45 -1.15
C LEU A 152 -1.54 -11.79 -2.56
N LYS A 153 -2.31 -12.89 -2.70
CA LYS A 153 -2.88 -13.30 -3.99
C LYS A 153 -3.80 -12.23 -4.57
N PHE A 154 -4.64 -11.61 -3.74
CA PHE A 154 -5.50 -10.49 -4.13
C PHE A 154 -4.70 -9.34 -4.74
N SER A 155 -3.65 -8.89 -4.02
CA SER A 155 -2.78 -7.79 -4.45
C SER A 155 -2.06 -8.12 -5.77
N ASN A 156 -1.47 -9.31 -5.87
CA ASN A 156 -0.78 -9.78 -7.08
C ASN A 156 -1.74 -9.83 -8.28
N ASN A 157 -2.95 -10.37 -8.10
CA ASN A 157 -3.97 -10.41 -9.14
C ASN A 157 -4.35 -9.00 -9.64
N VAL A 158 -4.50 -8.01 -8.74
CA VAL A 158 -4.78 -6.61 -9.13
C VAL A 158 -3.61 -6.01 -9.91
N GLN A 159 -2.37 -6.23 -9.46
CA GLN A 159 -1.19 -5.73 -10.18
C GLN A 159 -1.07 -6.37 -11.56
N ASP A 160 -1.26 -7.68 -11.65
CA ASP A 160 -1.11 -8.42 -12.90
C ASP A 160 -2.22 -8.07 -13.89
N ALA A 161 -3.46 -7.89 -13.43
CA ALA A 161 -4.55 -7.41 -14.27
C ALA A 161 -4.31 -5.97 -14.76
N THR A 162 -3.73 -5.11 -13.92
CA THR A 162 -3.32 -3.74 -14.33
C THR A 162 -2.23 -3.79 -15.40
N LYS A 163 -1.20 -4.64 -15.21
CA LYS A 163 -0.06 -4.77 -16.13
C LYS A 163 -0.46 -5.44 -17.44
N ALA A 164 -1.37 -6.42 -17.41
CA ALA A 164 -1.76 -7.21 -18.57
C ALA A 164 -2.60 -6.43 -19.59
N TYR A 165 -3.40 -5.46 -19.14
CA TYR A 165 -4.24 -4.69 -20.05
C TYR A 165 -3.40 -3.80 -20.98
N THR A 166 -3.66 -3.92 -22.29
CA THR A 166 -3.16 -3.02 -23.32
C THR A 166 -4.27 -2.69 -24.30
N LYS A 167 -4.46 -1.39 -24.58
CA LYS A 167 -5.28 -0.91 -25.69
C LYS A 167 -4.38 -0.17 -26.66
N VAL A 168 -4.06 -0.82 -27.78
CA VAL A 168 -3.28 -0.24 -28.87
C VAL A 168 -4.17 0.68 -29.69
N ILE A 169 -3.71 1.91 -29.91
CA ILE A 169 -4.35 2.93 -30.73
C ILE A 169 -3.39 3.27 -31.86
N THR A 170 -3.87 3.20 -33.10
CA THR A 170 -3.08 3.43 -34.31
C THR A 170 -3.46 4.73 -35.02
N ASP A 171 -4.67 5.24 -34.77
CA ASP A 171 -5.13 6.51 -35.32
C ASP A 171 -4.96 7.63 -34.28
N LYS A 172 -4.14 8.64 -34.60
CA LYS A 172 -3.90 9.79 -33.72
C LYS A 172 -5.18 10.59 -33.47
N ALA A 173 -6.13 10.59 -34.41
CA ALA A 173 -7.40 11.30 -34.27
C ALA A 173 -8.25 10.74 -33.11
N GLU A 174 -8.11 9.46 -32.78
CA GLU A 174 -8.80 8.86 -31.63
C GLU A 174 -8.32 9.40 -30.28
N LEU A 175 -7.13 10.01 -30.23
CA LEU A 175 -6.53 10.62 -29.04
C LEU A 175 -6.82 12.12 -28.90
N GLU A 176 -7.79 12.66 -29.65
CA GLU A 176 -8.13 14.07 -29.58
C GLU A 176 -8.45 14.50 -28.13
N GLY A 177 -7.83 15.61 -27.69
CA GLY A 177 -7.98 16.17 -26.34
C GLY A 177 -6.95 15.67 -25.33
N CYS A 178 -6.30 14.53 -25.57
CA CYS A 178 -5.23 14.03 -24.69
C CYS A 178 -4.02 15.00 -24.68
N PRO A 179 -3.49 15.37 -23.50
CA PRO A 179 -2.28 16.18 -23.41
C PRO A 179 -1.07 15.49 -24.06
N GLU A 180 -0.15 16.27 -24.60
CA GLU A 180 1.06 15.75 -25.26
C GLU A 180 1.92 14.87 -24.32
N SER A 181 1.96 15.23 -23.03
CA SER A 181 2.63 14.44 -21.98
C SER A 181 2.04 13.03 -21.85
N LEU A 182 0.72 12.90 -21.90
CA LEU A 182 0.02 11.62 -21.89
C LEU A 182 0.31 10.83 -23.17
N VAL A 183 0.22 11.48 -24.34
CA VAL A 183 0.51 10.84 -25.64
C VAL A 183 1.96 10.32 -25.68
N THR A 184 2.91 11.09 -25.15
CA THR A 184 4.31 10.68 -25.00
C THR A 184 4.45 9.44 -24.11
N GLY A 185 3.77 9.43 -22.96
CA GLY A 185 3.75 8.27 -22.05
C GLY A 185 3.20 7.02 -22.74
N MET A 186 2.10 7.15 -23.49
CA MET A 186 1.48 6.03 -24.22
C MET A 186 2.36 5.51 -25.37
N ALA A 187 3.12 6.38 -26.05
CA ALA A 187 4.09 5.96 -27.06
C ALA A 187 5.26 5.17 -26.42
N LYS A 188 5.74 5.60 -25.26
CA LYS A 188 6.75 4.86 -24.48
C LYS A 188 6.22 3.50 -24.01
N HIS A 189 4.96 3.42 -23.58
CA HIS A 189 4.30 2.15 -23.29
C HIS A 189 4.25 1.24 -24.52
N ALA A 190 3.94 1.79 -25.70
CA ALA A 190 3.95 1.02 -26.95
C ALA A 190 5.33 0.45 -27.27
N GLN A 191 6.39 1.25 -27.12
CA GLN A 191 7.78 0.81 -27.32
C GLN A 191 8.19 -0.30 -26.35
N THR A 192 7.99 -0.08 -25.06
CA THR A 192 8.40 -1.02 -24.00
C THR A 192 7.64 -2.35 -24.04
N ARG A 193 6.43 -2.34 -24.62
CA ARG A 193 5.58 -3.53 -24.78
C ARG A 193 5.65 -4.15 -26.18
N GLY A 194 6.57 -3.69 -27.04
CA GLY A 194 6.82 -4.29 -28.36
C GLY A 194 5.73 -4.02 -29.40
N HIS A 195 4.94 -2.96 -29.24
CA HIS A 195 3.90 -2.57 -30.18
C HIS A 195 4.37 -1.53 -31.20
N GLY A 196 5.55 -0.91 -31.04
CA GLY A 196 6.07 0.11 -31.96
C GLY A 196 7.46 0.62 -31.60
N ASP A 197 7.94 1.65 -32.30
CA ASP A 197 9.24 2.28 -32.07
C ASP A 197 9.21 3.41 -31.01
N GLY A 198 8.02 3.81 -30.56
CA GLY A 198 7.81 4.88 -29.60
C GLY A 198 7.62 6.27 -30.22
N ASN A 199 7.34 6.35 -31.53
CA ASN A 199 7.12 7.61 -32.21
C ASN A 199 5.77 8.27 -31.83
N ILE A 200 5.85 9.49 -31.30
CA ILE A 200 4.70 10.26 -30.81
C ILE A 200 3.81 10.78 -31.95
N GLU A 201 4.34 10.94 -33.16
CA GLU A 201 3.62 11.46 -34.33
C GLU A 201 2.94 10.36 -35.13
N THR A 202 3.61 9.22 -35.31
CA THR A 202 3.10 8.12 -36.15
C THR A 202 2.48 6.98 -35.35
N GLY A 203 2.64 6.96 -34.03
CA GLY A 203 2.17 5.90 -33.16
C GLY A 203 2.88 4.56 -33.43
N PRO A 204 2.30 3.45 -32.95
CA PRO A 204 1.09 3.37 -32.15
C PRO A 204 1.28 3.84 -30.71
N TRP A 205 0.16 4.10 -30.03
CA TRP A 205 0.10 4.46 -28.60
C TRP A 205 -0.59 3.36 -27.82
N VAL A 206 -0.13 3.07 -26.60
CA VAL A 206 -0.74 2.07 -25.72
C VAL A 206 -1.32 2.73 -24.48
N VAL A 207 -2.64 2.60 -24.31
CA VAL A 207 -3.33 2.94 -23.07
C VAL A 207 -3.24 1.75 -22.10
N THR A 208 -2.85 2.04 -20.87
CA THR A 208 -2.73 1.10 -19.75
C THR A 208 -3.65 1.51 -18.59
N LEU A 209 -3.78 0.66 -17.57
CA LEU A 209 -4.64 0.91 -16.42
C LEU A 209 -3.93 1.48 -15.19
N ASP A 210 -2.62 1.75 -15.27
CA ASP A 210 -1.92 2.47 -14.20
C ASP A 210 -2.44 3.91 -14.10
N ALA A 211 -2.53 4.43 -12.86
CA ALA A 211 -3.15 5.73 -12.59
C ALA A 211 -2.55 6.89 -13.42
N PRO A 212 -1.22 6.97 -13.65
CA PRO A 212 -0.63 8.01 -14.50
C PRO A 212 -1.11 8.00 -15.96
N THR A 213 -1.64 6.88 -16.46
CA THR A 213 -2.17 6.77 -17.82
C THR A 213 -3.70 6.82 -17.82
N TYR A 214 -4.36 6.01 -16.97
CA TYR A 214 -5.81 5.88 -16.92
C TYR A 214 -6.52 7.19 -16.55
N VAL A 215 -6.08 7.87 -15.49
CA VAL A 215 -6.75 9.09 -14.99
C VAL A 215 -6.74 10.21 -16.03
N PRO A 216 -5.58 10.65 -16.56
CA PRO A 216 -5.58 11.72 -17.55
C PRO A 216 -6.24 11.32 -18.87
N PHE A 217 -6.24 10.03 -19.23
CA PHE A 217 -7.00 9.53 -20.39
C PHE A 217 -8.51 9.74 -20.19
N MET A 218 -9.06 9.33 -19.03
CA MET A 218 -10.48 9.49 -18.72
C MET A 218 -10.90 10.96 -18.55
N MET A 219 -9.97 11.85 -18.17
CA MET A 219 -10.22 13.29 -18.05
C MET A 219 -10.23 14.02 -19.40
N ASN A 220 -9.43 13.59 -20.38
CA ASN A 220 -9.13 14.43 -21.54
C ASN A 220 -9.48 13.81 -22.91
N CYS A 221 -9.55 12.48 -23.04
CA CYS A 221 -9.85 11.85 -24.32
C CYS A 221 -11.29 12.19 -24.75
N LYS A 222 -11.45 12.91 -25.87
CA LYS A 222 -12.77 13.29 -26.39
C LYS A 222 -13.54 12.10 -26.97
N ASN A 223 -12.85 11.06 -27.42
CA ASN A 223 -13.47 9.85 -27.95
C ASN A 223 -14.20 9.08 -26.85
N ARG A 224 -15.53 9.23 -26.83
CA ARG A 224 -16.41 8.63 -25.82
C ARG A 224 -16.37 7.11 -25.82
N ASP A 225 -16.32 6.49 -27.00
CA ASP A 225 -16.34 5.03 -27.13
C ASP A 225 -15.05 4.43 -26.57
N LEU A 226 -13.92 5.09 -26.79
CA LEU A 226 -12.66 4.70 -26.15
C LEU A 226 -12.68 4.87 -24.63
N ARG A 227 -13.23 5.99 -24.12
CA ARG A 227 -13.43 6.17 -22.67
C ARG A 227 -14.27 5.02 -22.08
N GLU A 228 -15.33 4.61 -22.77
CA GLU A 228 -16.15 3.47 -22.34
C GLU A 228 -15.34 2.16 -22.27
N VAL A 229 -14.58 1.85 -23.33
CA VAL A 229 -13.74 0.64 -23.39
C VAL A 229 -12.72 0.60 -22.26
N VAL A 230 -12.01 1.72 -22.04
CA VAL A 230 -10.97 1.82 -21.01
C VAL A 230 -11.57 1.83 -19.60
N TYR A 231 -12.69 2.51 -19.39
CA TYR A 231 -13.42 2.49 -18.12
C TYR A 231 -13.88 1.08 -17.76
N ARG A 232 -14.52 0.37 -18.70
CA ARG A 232 -15.00 -1.00 -18.49
C ARG A 232 -13.87 -1.96 -18.15
N ALA A 233 -12.72 -1.82 -18.81
CA ALA A 233 -11.53 -2.59 -18.47
C ALA A 233 -11.04 -2.32 -17.05
N ASN A 234 -11.02 -1.05 -16.61
CA ASN A 234 -10.59 -0.71 -15.25
C ASN A 234 -11.51 -1.27 -14.16
N ILE A 235 -12.84 -1.21 -14.34
CA ILE A 235 -13.78 -1.72 -13.33
C ILE A 235 -13.88 -3.26 -13.29
N LYS A 236 -13.49 -3.94 -14.38
CA LYS A 236 -13.39 -5.41 -14.47
C LYS A 236 -12.01 -5.95 -14.08
N LYS A 237 -11.11 -5.07 -13.66
CA LYS A 237 -9.76 -5.46 -13.28
C LYS A 237 -9.80 -6.51 -12.18
N ALA A 238 -9.10 -7.62 -12.42
CA ALA A 238 -9.00 -8.75 -11.50
C ALA A 238 -10.37 -9.35 -11.10
N SER A 239 -11.31 -9.43 -12.05
CA SER A 239 -12.64 -10.03 -11.85
C SER A 239 -12.95 -11.19 -12.81
N GLU A 240 -11.98 -11.69 -13.55
CA GLU A 240 -12.16 -12.78 -14.52
C GLU A 240 -10.87 -13.58 -14.73
N GLY A 241 -11.00 -14.83 -15.21
CA GLY A 241 -9.87 -15.71 -15.51
C GLY A 241 -8.98 -16.04 -14.31
N ASP A 242 -7.68 -16.22 -14.56
CA ASP A 242 -6.69 -16.60 -13.52
C ASP A 242 -6.43 -15.51 -12.47
N GLN A 243 -6.90 -14.28 -12.74
CA GLN A 243 -6.75 -13.10 -11.89
C GLN A 243 -8.04 -12.74 -11.16
N ASP A 244 -9.08 -13.58 -11.23
CA ASP A 244 -10.35 -13.32 -10.57
C ASP A 244 -10.22 -13.29 -9.04
N ASN A 245 -10.57 -12.15 -8.45
CA ASN A 245 -10.54 -11.91 -7.01
C ASN A 245 -11.89 -12.14 -6.33
N GLU A 246 -13.00 -12.40 -7.04
CA GLU A 246 -14.29 -12.66 -6.40
C GLU A 246 -14.23 -13.87 -5.44
N PRO A 247 -13.69 -15.04 -5.82
CA PRO A 247 -13.56 -16.18 -4.90
C PRO A 247 -12.65 -15.86 -3.70
N ILE A 248 -11.59 -15.09 -3.93
CA ILE A 248 -10.63 -14.68 -2.89
C ILE A 248 -11.29 -13.76 -1.87
N ILE A 249 -12.08 -12.78 -2.31
CA ILE A 249 -12.85 -11.89 -1.43
C ILE A 249 -13.84 -12.70 -0.61
N ASN A 250 -14.60 -13.60 -1.24
CA ASN A 250 -15.61 -14.41 -0.57
C ASN A 250 -14.99 -15.29 0.52
N GLU A 251 -13.86 -15.94 0.22
CA GLU A 251 -13.12 -16.73 1.20
C GLU A 251 -12.61 -15.84 2.36
N MET A 252 -12.02 -14.69 2.05
CA MET A 252 -11.52 -13.75 3.07
C MET A 252 -12.62 -13.22 3.99
N LEU A 253 -13.81 -12.93 3.46
CA LEU A 253 -14.97 -12.50 4.25
C LEU A 253 -15.48 -13.60 5.18
N ASN A 254 -15.52 -14.85 4.70
CA ASN A 254 -15.88 -16.01 5.52
C ASN A 254 -14.88 -16.21 6.67
N LEU A 255 -13.58 -16.14 6.38
CA LEU A 255 -12.52 -16.27 7.37
C LEU A 255 -12.57 -15.14 8.41
N ARG A 256 -12.81 -13.89 8.00
CA ARG A 256 -12.99 -12.73 8.89
C ARG A 256 -14.20 -12.88 9.81
N ARG A 257 -15.30 -13.45 9.30
CA ARG A 257 -16.49 -13.75 10.11
C ARG A 257 -16.20 -14.81 11.15
N GLU A 258 -15.51 -15.89 10.76
CA GLU A 258 -15.11 -16.97 11.67
C GLU A 258 -14.17 -16.46 12.76
N GLU A 259 -13.14 -15.69 12.39
CA GLU A 259 -12.20 -15.05 13.32
C GLU A 259 -12.92 -14.18 14.36
N ALA A 260 -13.84 -13.33 13.93
CA ALA A 260 -14.61 -12.48 14.83
C ALA A 260 -15.43 -13.31 15.82
N ALA A 261 -16.13 -14.34 15.34
CA ALA A 261 -16.93 -15.21 16.18
C ALA A 261 -16.06 -15.97 17.20
N MET A 262 -14.88 -16.46 16.79
CA MET A 262 -13.93 -17.14 17.69
C MET A 262 -13.43 -16.21 18.80
N LEU A 263 -13.31 -14.91 18.53
CA LEU A 263 -12.90 -13.90 19.50
C LEU A 263 -14.09 -13.29 20.28
N GLY A 264 -15.31 -13.80 20.11
CA GLY A 264 -16.51 -13.32 20.82
C GLY A 264 -17.12 -12.03 20.27
N PHE A 265 -16.72 -11.59 19.07
CA PHE A 265 -17.29 -10.42 18.41
C PHE A 265 -18.44 -10.81 17.47
N SER A 266 -19.45 -9.95 17.37
CA SER A 266 -20.61 -10.14 16.49
C SER A 266 -20.29 -10.03 15.01
N SER A 267 -19.19 -9.33 14.66
CA SER A 267 -18.74 -9.13 13.28
C SER A 267 -17.25 -8.75 13.25
N PHE A 268 -16.63 -8.91 12.08
CA PHE A 268 -15.26 -8.42 11.88
C PHE A 268 -15.16 -6.89 12.02
N GLY A 269 -16.22 -6.14 11.74
CA GLY A 269 -16.27 -4.71 12.00
C GLY A 269 -16.11 -4.38 13.49
N ALA A 270 -16.83 -5.11 14.36
CA ALA A 270 -16.69 -4.97 15.81
C ALA A 270 -15.29 -5.37 16.30
N LEU A 271 -14.74 -6.47 15.79
CA LEU A 271 -13.35 -6.87 16.07
C LEU A 271 -12.35 -5.78 15.66
N SER A 272 -12.49 -5.22 14.46
CA SER A 272 -11.59 -4.19 13.94
C SER A 272 -11.65 -2.89 14.74
N LEU A 273 -12.84 -2.52 15.23
CA LEU A 273 -13.07 -1.30 16.01
C LEU A 273 -12.60 -1.41 17.45
N SER A 274 -12.45 -2.61 18.01
CA SER A 274 -11.99 -2.82 19.39
C SER A 274 -10.65 -2.15 19.74
N LYS A 275 -9.83 -1.83 18.73
CA LYS A 275 -8.53 -1.14 18.85
C LYS A 275 -8.51 0.27 18.24
N LYS A 276 -9.66 0.80 17.80
CA LYS A 276 -9.78 2.11 17.12
C LYS A 276 -10.54 3.11 18.01
N MET A 277 -10.46 4.40 17.67
CA MET A 277 -11.15 5.46 18.42
C MET A 277 -12.69 5.38 18.32
N ALA A 278 -13.22 4.87 17.20
CA ALA A 278 -14.66 4.71 17.04
C ALA A 278 -15.17 3.59 17.95
N SER A 279 -16.12 3.93 18.82
CA SER A 279 -16.60 3.11 19.94
C SER A 279 -17.28 1.81 19.52
N ASN A 280 -18.02 1.80 18.40
CA ASN A 280 -18.70 0.63 17.87
C ASN A 280 -19.14 0.84 16.40
N VAL A 281 -19.66 -0.24 15.79
CA VAL A 281 -20.09 -0.26 14.38
C VAL A 281 -21.24 0.72 14.11
N GLU A 282 -22.18 0.85 15.05
CA GLU A 282 -23.33 1.76 14.92
C GLU A 282 -22.86 3.22 14.84
N THR A 283 -22.00 3.65 15.77
CA THR A 283 -21.44 5.01 15.79
C THR A 283 -20.66 5.32 14.51
N ALA A 284 -19.86 4.36 14.02
CA ALA A 284 -19.13 4.53 12.77
C ALA A 284 -20.09 4.65 11.57
N THR A 285 -21.15 3.85 11.55
CA THR A 285 -22.17 3.86 10.49
C THR A 285 -22.97 5.16 10.50
N ASP A 286 -23.33 5.66 11.69
CA ASP A 286 -24.07 6.91 11.85
C ASP A 286 -23.29 8.13 11.34
N VAL A 287 -21.97 8.17 11.57
CA VAL A 287 -21.11 9.22 11.00
C VAL A 287 -21.15 9.18 9.47
N LEU A 288 -21.07 8.00 8.87
CA LEU A 288 -21.15 7.83 7.41
C LEU A 288 -22.53 8.21 6.86
N ASN A 289 -23.61 7.80 7.54
CA ASN A 289 -24.98 8.12 7.14
C ASN A 289 -25.25 9.63 7.20
N ARG A 290 -24.81 10.30 8.28
CA ARG A 290 -24.94 11.76 8.39
C ARG A 290 -24.17 12.48 7.28
N LEU A 291 -22.99 11.99 6.92
CA LEU A 291 -22.24 12.53 5.79
C LEU A 291 -22.99 12.31 4.46
N TYR A 292 -23.53 11.12 4.24
CA TYR A 292 -24.32 10.80 3.06
C TYR A 292 -25.56 11.70 2.95
N GLU A 293 -26.34 11.83 4.02
CA GLU A 293 -27.55 12.66 4.05
C GLU A 293 -27.23 14.15 3.79
N ALA A 294 -26.14 14.65 4.36
CA ALA A 294 -25.71 16.04 4.17
C ALA A 294 -25.18 16.32 2.76
N THR A 295 -24.57 15.34 2.09
CA THR A 295 -23.90 15.51 0.78
C THR A 295 -24.78 15.15 -0.41
N LEU A 296 -25.77 14.25 -0.23
CA LEU A 296 -26.62 13.78 -1.32
C LEU A 296 -27.38 14.89 -2.08
N PRO A 297 -27.95 15.93 -1.44
CA PRO A 297 -28.61 17.01 -2.16
C PRO A 297 -27.66 17.79 -3.07
N ALA A 298 -26.45 18.10 -2.57
CA ALA A 298 -25.43 18.80 -3.36
C ALA A 298 -24.93 17.93 -4.52
N ALA A 299 -24.66 16.65 -4.29
CA ALA A 299 -24.22 15.72 -5.33
C ALA A 299 -25.25 15.55 -6.46
N LYS A 300 -26.55 15.57 -6.14
CA LYS A 300 -27.62 15.55 -7.15
C LYS A 300 -27.64 16.83 -7.99
N LEU A 301 -27.53 18.00 -7.34
CA LEU A 301 -27.47 19.29 -8.04
C LEU A 301 -26.25 19.35 -8.96
N GLU A 302 -25.08 18.93 -8.48
CA GLU A 302 -23.85 18.87 -9.28
C GLU A 302 -24.01 17.93 -10.49
N LEU A 303 -24.63 16.76 -10.31
CA LEU A 303 -24.89 15.85 -11.43
C LEU A 303 -25.86 16.44 -12.45
N ASP A 304 -26.89 17.17 -12.01
CA ASP A 304 -27.82 17.88 -12.90
C ASP A 304 -27.12 19.00 -13.68
N GLU A 305 -26.25 19.79 -13.00
CA GLU A 305 -25.42 20.82 -13.63
C GLU A 305 -24.47 20.22 -14.68
N LEU A 306 -23.78 19.12 -14.35
CA LEU A 306 -22.89 18.41 -15.27
C LEU A 306 -23.67 17.81 -16.45
N THR A 307 -24.86 17.27 -16.22
CA THR A 307 -25.71 16.70 -17.28
C THR A 307 -26.20 17.78 -18.23
N ALA A 308 -26.61 18.94 -17.71
CA ALA A 308 -27.00 20.10 -18.53
C ALA A 308 -25.80 20.62 -19.33
N PHE A 309 -24.63 20.79 -18.71
CA PHE A 309 -23.41 21.21 -19.39
C PHE A 309 -23.01 20.25 -20.53
N ALA A 310 -23.04 18.95 -20.25
CA ALA A 310 -22.71 17.92 -21.24
C ALA A 310 -23.61 18.00 -22.48
N LYS A 311 -24.92 18.20 -22.26
CA LYS A 311 -25.90 18.35 -23.34
C LYS A 311 -25.70 19.65 -24.12
N ASP A 312 -25.67 20.77 -23.40
CA ASP A 312 -25.81 22.11 -24.02
C ASP A 312 -24.49 22.64 -24.59
N ARG A 313 -23.33 22.19 -24.04
CA ARG A 313 -22.00 22.71 -24.41
C ARG A 313 -21.12 21.67 -25.10
N LEU A 314 -21.22 20.40 -24.72
CA LEU A 314 -20.39 19.33 -25.27
C LEU A 314 -21.12 18.44 -26.29
N ASN A 315 -22.44 18.62 -26.46
CA ASN A 315 -23.28 17.77 -27.31
C ASN A 315 -23.11 16.26 -26.99
N GLN A 316 -22.94 15.93 -25.71
CA GLN A 316 -22.77 14.57 -25.23
C GLN A 316 -24.13 13.90 -24.93
N PRO A 317 -24.23 12.57 -25.08
CA PRO A 317 -25.44 11.84 -24.69
C PRO A 317 -25.77 12.00 -23.20
N THR A 318 -27.05 12.14 -22.89
CA THR A 318 -27.57 12.17 -21.52
C THR A 318 -28.63 11.07 -21.31
N PRO A 319 -28.76 10.47 -20.12
CA PRO A 319 -28.02 10.79 -18.89
C PRO A 319 -26.56 10.34 -18.97
N LEU A 320 -25.68 11.07 -18.27
CA LEU A 320 -24.26 10.76 -18.20
C LEU A 320 -24.04 9.31 -17.76
N GLN A 321 -23.16 8.61 -18.45
CA GLN A 321 -22.70 7.30 -18.02
C GLN A 321 -21.45 7.43 -17.14
N PRO A 322 -21.06 6.39 -16.38
CA PRO A 322 -19.90 6.47 -15.50
C PRO A 322 -18.59 6.84 -16.22
N TRP A 323 -18.42 6.46 -17.49
CA TRP A 323 -17.26 6.83 -18.31
C TRP A 323 -17.31 8.25 -18.90
N ASP A 324 -18.42 8.96 -18.72
CA ASP A 324 -18.56 10.37 -19.11
C ASP A 324 -18.24 11.32 -17.96
N THR A 325 -18.46 10.89 -16.71
CA THR A 325 -18.44 11.79 -15.54
C THR A 325 -17.10 12.51 -15.38
N THR A 326 -15.97 11.80 -15.42
CA THR A 326 -14.64 12.41 -15.26
C THR A 326 -14.31 13.41 -16.37
N PHE A 327 -14.64 13.09 -17.62
CA PHE A 327 -14.40 13.96 -18.76
C PHE A 327 -15.27 15.23 -18.69
N VAL A 328 -16.57 15.06 -18.45
CA VAL A 328 -17.52 16.18 -18.37
C VAL A 328 -17.19 17.08 -17.18
N SER A 329 -16.82 16.53 -16.03
CA SER A 329 -16.38 17.32 -14.87
C SER A 329 -15.15 18.15 -15.17
N GLU A 330 -14.18 17.62 -15.91
CA GLU A 330 -12.97 18.37 -16.28
C GLU A 330 -13.29 19.48 -17.30
N GLU A 331 -14.11 19.21 -18.30
CA GLU A 331 -14.55 20.24 -19.26
C GLU A 331 -15.42 21.32 -18.59
N PHE A 332 -16.29 20.94 -17.66
CA PHE A 332 -17.08 21.88 -16.85
C PHE A 332 -16.17 22.76 -15.98
N ARG A 333 -15.15 22.16 -15.35
CA ARG A 333 -14.15 22.89 -14.56
C ARG A 333 -13.38 23.89 -15.43
N LYS A 334 -12.95 23.49 -16.64
CA LYS A 334 -12.28 24.37 -17.62
C LYS A 334 -13.17 25.54 -18.05
N ASP A 335 -14.44 25.30 -18.38
CA ASP A 335 -15.40 26.36 -18.77
C ASP A 335 -15.68 27.32 -17.61
N ARG A 336 -15.93 26.78 -16.41
CA ARG A 336 -16.31 27.58 -15.23
C ARG A 336 -15.17 28.41 -14.65
N PHE A 337 -13.97 27.86 -14.58
CA PHE A 337 -12.84 28.50 -13.90
C PHE A 337 -11.78 29.06 -14.86
N MET A 338 -11.91 28.81 -16.17
CA MET A 338 -11.04 29.35 -17.22
C MET A 338 -9.54 29.04 -17.03
N TYR A 339 -9.20 27.92 -16.37
CA TYR A 339 -7.84 27.40 -16.29
C TYR A 339 -7.79 25.88 -16.41
N SER A 340 -6.75 25.36 -17.09
CA SER A 340 -6.51 23.92 -17.23
C SER A 340 -5.53 23.40 -16.16
N ALA A 341 -5.56 22.09 -15.91
CA ALA A 341 -4.57 21.44 -15.07
C ALA A 341 -3.15 21.59 -15.67
N ASP A 342 -3.02 21.57 -17.00
CA ASP A 342 -1.74 21.75 -17.70
C ASP A 342 -1.14 23.13 -17.42
N GLN A 343 -1.94 24.19 -17.45
CA GLN A 343 -1.49 25.55 -17.09
C GLN A 343 -1.00 25.64 -15.65
N ILE A 344 -1.66 24.94 -14.72
CA ILE A 344 -1.23 24.90 -13.31
C ILE A 344 0.05 24.07 -13.17
N SER A 345 0.20 22.98 -13.94
CA SER A 345 1.36 22.08 -13.83
C SER A 345 2.69 22.78 -14.09
N GLU A 346 2.71 23.82 -14.94
CA GLU A 346 3.88 24.66 -15.19
C GLU A 346 4.40 25.36 -13.92
N TYR A 347 3.52 25.64 -12.96
CA TYR A 347 3.86 26.27 -11.69
C TYR A 347 4.20 25.25 -10.59
N LEU A 348 3.85 23.98 -10.76
CA LEU A 348 4.01 22.91 -9.77
C LEU A 348 5.19 21.97 -10.10
N ALA A 349 6.32 22.53 -10.52
CA ALA A 349 7.54 21.77 -10.75
C ALA A 349 7.99 21.08 -9.45
N PHE A 350 8.21 19.76 -9.50
CA PHE A 350 8.54 18.93 -8.33
C PHE A 350 9.59 19.55 -7.40
N PRO A 351 10.76 20.05 -7.88
CA PRO A 351 11.75 20.66 -6.99
C PRO A 351 11.19 21.85 -6.20
N ARG A 352 10.42 22.73 -6.84
CA ARG A 352 9.83 23.90 -6.18
C ARG A 352 8.76 23.52 -5.16
N VAL A 353 7.97 22.48 -5.45
CA VAL A 353 6.96 21.97 -4.52
C VAL A 353 7.63 21.40 -3.28
N MET A 354 8.72 20.65 -3.45
CA MET A 354 9.51 20.11 -2.33
C MET A 354 10.16 21.23 -1.51
N ASP A 355 10.77 22.22 -2.15
CA ASP A 355 11.37 23.38 -1.47
C ASP A 355 10.32 24.09 -0.60
N THR A 356 9.14 24.37 -1.17
CA THR A 356 8.03 25.04 -0.46
C THR A 356 7.51 24.18 0.69
N LEU A 357 7.40 22.85 0.51
CA LEU A 357 7.01 21.94 1.57
C LEU A 357 8.00 21.98 2.74
N PHE A 358 9.30 22.05 2.46
CA PHE A 358 10.34 22.13 3.47
C PHE A 358 10.38 23.49 4.17
N GLU A 359 10.07 24.58 3.48
CA GLU A 359 9.86 25.89 4.10
C GLU A 359 8.67 25.86 5.07
N VAL A 360 7.54 25.27 4.68
CA VAL A 360 6.38 25.10 5.57
C VAL A 360 6.73 24.22 6.77
N ALA A 361 7.53 23.17 6.57
CA ALA A 361 7.99 22.32 7.67
C ALA A 361 8.89 23.08 8.65
N LYS A 362 9.77 23.95 8.14
CA LYS A 362 10.59 24.85 8.94
C LYS A 362 9.72 25.81 9.77
N ASP A 363 8.80 26.51 9.13
CA ASP A 363 8.01 27.55 9.80
C ASP A 363 7.09 26.99 10.89
N ASN A 364 6.55 25.77 10.69
CA ASN A 364 5.61 25.17 11.63
C ASN A 364 6.26 24.26 12.67
N PHE A 365 7.39 23.63 12.35
CA PHE A 365 8.01 22.60 13.21
C PHE A 365 9.46 22.89 13.60
N GLY A 366 10.06 23.97 13.09
CA GLY A 366 11.45 24.33 13.39
C GLY A 366 12.44 23.28 12.87
N ILE A 367 12.18 22.69 11.70
CA ILE A 367 13.09 21.71 11.08
C ILE A 367 13.56 22.17 9.70
N HIS A 368 14.83 21.92 9.41
CA HIS A 368 15.43 22.13 8.10
C HIS A 368 15.55 20.79 7.37
N VAL A 369 14.91 20.68 6.20
CA VAL A 369 14.98 19.49 5.36
C VAL A 369 15.75 19.82 4.08
N SER A 370 16.70 18.97 3.71
CA SER A 370 17.51 19.13 2.50
C SER A 370 17.83 17.78 1.88
N GLU A 371 17.89 17.69 0.56
CA GLU A 371 18.36 16.49 -0.14
C GLU A 371 19.80 16.16 0.29
N MET A 372 20.05 14.88 0.55
CA MET A 372 21.34 14.40 1.02
C MET A 372 22.36 14.46 -0.12
N ASP A 373 23.55 14.98 0.18
CA ASP A 373 24.64 14.98 -0.79
C ASP A 373 25.12 13.54 -1.08
N PRO A 374 25.44 13.18 -2.34
CA PRO A 374 25.87 11.82 -2.66
C PRO A 374 27.10 11.33 -1.87
N ALA A 375 28.06 12.19 -1.56
CA ALA A 375 29.22 11.80 -0.74
C ALA A 375 28.84 11.65 0.74
N GLU A 376 27.87 12.43 1.22
CA GLU A 376 27.28 12.22 2.54
C GLU A 376 26.53 10.89 2.59
N GLN A 377 25.73 10.59 1.56
CA GLN A 377 24.98 9.35 1.42
C GLN A 377 25.90 8.12 1.43
N GLU A 378 27.00 8.16 0.66
CA GLU A 378 28.02 7.10 0.65
C GLU A 378 28.68 6.94 2.03
N ARG A 379 29.03 8.05 2.69
CA ARG A 379 29.66 8.03 4.02
C ARG A 379 28.76 7.43 5.10
N VAL A 380 27.45 7.67 5.02
CA VAL A 380 26.46 7.11 5.96
C VAL A 380 26.06 5.68 5.56
N GLY A 381 26.27 5.31 4.30
CA GLY A 381 25.99 3.97 3.78
C GLY A 381 24.51 3.73 3.43
N ILE A 382 23.77 4.79 3.09
CA ILE A 382 22.35 4.66 2.69
C ILE A 382 22.28 4.30 1.20
N THR A 383 21.71 3.15 0.87
CA THR A 383 21.50 2.72 -0.52
C THR A 383 20.02 2.76 -0.90
N THR A 384 19.72 2.80 -2.21
CA THR A 384 18.35 2.89 -2.72
C THR A 384 18.04 1.73 -3.66
N TRP A 385 16.76 1.39 -3.78
CA TRP A 385 16.27 0.36 -4.70
C TRP A 385 16.12 0.85 -6.16
N ASN A 386 16.16 2.17 -6.37
CA ASN A 386 16.07 2.79 -7.69
C ASN A 386 16.81 4.14 -7.70
N LYS A 387 17.38 4.51 -8.85
CA LYS A 387 18.11 5.78 -9.08
C LYS A 387 17.25 7.04 -8.90
N ASP A 388 15.93 6.92 -9.02
CA ASP A 388 15.00 8.04 -8.92
C ASP A 388 14.60 8.32 -7.45
N VAL A 389 15.03 7.47 -6.50
CA VAL A 389 14.80 7.66 -5.06
C VAL A 389 15.73 8.74 -4.54
N LYS A 390 15.15 9.76 -3.89
CA LYS A 390 15.86 10.84 -3.21
C LYS A 390 15.84 10.60 -1.71
N ILE A 391 16.98 10.81 -1.06
CA ILE A 391 17.12 10.74 0.40
C ILE A 391 17.26 12.16 0.92
N TYR A 392 16.55 12.47 2.01
CA TYR A 392 16.59 13.77 2.65
C TYR A 392 17.15 13.66 4.06
N LYS A 393 17.92 14.67 4.48
CA LYS A 393 18.30 14.86 5.89
C LYS A 393 17.40 15.90 6.54
N VAL A 394 16.99 15.61 7.76
CA VAL A 394 16.17 16.48 8.60
C VAL A 394 17.01 16.94 9.78
N GLN A 395 17.15 18.25 9.93
CA GLN A 395 17.94 18.88 10.99
C GLN A 395 17.06 19.82 11.79
N ASP A 396 17.43 20.06 13.05
CA ASP A 396 16.84 21.13 13.85
C ASP A 396 17.16 22.51 13.22
N ASP A 397 16.26 23.48 13.36
CA ASP A 397 16.48 24.87 12.95
C ASP A 397 17.30 25.68 13.98
N GLU A 398 17.72 25.05 15.08
CA GLU A 398 18.68 25.63 16.01
C GLU A 398 20.07 25.88 15.37
N PRO A 399 20.89 26.81 15.93
CA PRO A 399 22.20 27.18 15.36
C PRO A 399 23.17 26.01 15.15
N GLN A 400 23.02 24.92 15.89
CA GLN A 400 23.86 23.73 15.77
C GLN A 400 23.39 22.76 14.67
N LYS A 401 22.21 22.99 14.07
CA LYS A 401 21.58 22.15 13.04
C LYS A 401 21.73 20.65 13.33
N LYS A 402 21.36 20.26 14.56
CA LYS A 402 21.48 18.88 15.00
C LYS A 402 20.70 17.99 14.03
N LEU A 403 21.35 16.94 13.53
CA LEU A 403 20.68 15.93 12.71
C LEU A 403 19.62 15.22 13.55
N LEU A 404 18.37 15.22 13.06
CA LEU A 404 17.23 14.58 13.70
C LEU A 404 16.91 13.23 13.06
N ALA A 405 16.92 13.17 11.72
CA ALA A 405 16.59 11.96 10.97
C ALA A 405 17.09 12.03 9.52
N TYR A 406 17.08 10.87 8.86
CA TYR A 406 17.05 10.77 7.40
C TYR A 406 15.68 10.22 6.98
N PHE A 407 15.19 10.64 5.82
CA PHE A 407 13.89 10.25 5.27
C PHE A 407 13.99 9.90 3.79
#